data_AF-A6TQE9-F1
#
_entry.id   AF-A6TQE9-F1
#
_cell.length_a   1.000
_cell.length_b   1.000
_cell.length_c   1.000
_cell.angle_alpha   90.00
_cell.angle_beta   90.00
_cell.angle_gamma   90.00
#
_symmetry.space_group_name_H-M   'P 1'
#
loop_
_entity.id
_entity.type
_entity.pdbx_description
1 polymer ?
#
loop_
_entity_poly.entity_id
_entity_poly.type
_entity_poly.pdbx_seq_one_letter_code
_entity_poly.pdbx_strand_id
1 'polypeptide(L)'
;MAQEALYMISTLSQKCYTARKDEVSYGFPTLCDKMLTLTISIRELLLMGQDDNALCLFRVFMEACELGVVSLFEDNFTEYIELQDDPVNQKKFWSRNIAKGNIYVVLKKILDSIDFPEDMKNSYINVHRQRKDYISGSIHLNAGSILRGSTVPSYIHKDYFVSSTLGHVSLQAPSIYYGVLDELYYFSLVLTQSVRAENIPNLFRDMAEHNEYRFAIKSLLYFQEVYNRFDDRIVELIETDRE
;
A
#
# COMPACT_ATOMS: atom_id res chain seq x y z
N MET A 1 -12.28 -7.05 -7.11
CA MET A 1 -11.17 -6.12 -6.76
C MET A 1 -10.12 -6.73 -5.82
N ALA A 2 -10.51 -7.29 -4.66
CA ALA A 2 -9.55 -7.87 -3.70
C ALA A 2 -8.64 -8.93 -4.33
N GLN A 3 -9.19 -9.83 -5.15
CA GLN A 3 -8.43 -10.89 -5.81
C GLN A 3 -7.45 -10.33 -6.85
N GLU A 4 -7.85 -9.29 -7.57
CA GLU A 4 -7.06 -8.62 -8.59
C GLU A 4 -5.89 -7.84 -7.97
N ALA A 5 -6.12 -7.19 -6.83
CA ALA A 5 -5.05 -6.59 -6.02
C ALA A 5 -4.02 -7.63 -5.58
N LEU A 6 -4.48 -8.75 -4.99
CA LEU A 6 -3.59 -9.84 -4.55
C LEU A 6 -2.81 -10.47 -5.73
N TYR A 7 -3.50 -10.69 -6.85
CA TYR A 7 -2.89 -11.21 -8.06
C TYR A 7 -1.81 -10.28 -8.60
N MET A 8 -2.07 -8.96 -8.62
CA MET A 8 -1.12 -7.95 -9.09
C MET A 8 0.14 -7.91 -8.22
N ILE A 9 0.02 -7.85 -6.89
CA ILE A 9 1.18 -7.82 -5.98
C ILE A 9 1.97 -9.14 -6.05
N SER A 10 1.27 -10.28 -6.03
CA SER A 10 1.90 -11.60 -6.11
C SER A 10 2.65 -11.79 -7.42
N THR A 11 2.05 -11.37 -8.54
CA THR A 11 2.70 -11.40 -9.85
C THR A 11 3.94 -10.53 -9.86
N LEU A 12 3.83 -9.29 -9.39
CA LEU A 12 4.93 -8.34 -9.35
C LEU A 12 6.11 -8.92 -8.55
N SER A 13 5.85 -9.42 -7.34
CA SER A 13 6.86 -10.08 -6.51
C SER A 13 7.55 -11.23 -7.24
N GLN A 14 6.78 -12.23 -7.70
CA GLN A 14 7.31 -13.43 -8.34
C GLN A 14 8.13 -13.10 -9.61
N LYS A 15 7.66 -12.16 -10.42
CA LYS A 15 8.32 -11.79 -11.67
C LYS A 15 9.59 -11.00 -11.41
N CYS A 16 9.60 -10.11 -10.41
CA CYS A 16 10.81 -9.42 -9.97
C CYS A 16 11.83 -10.39 -9.37
N TYR A 17 11.42 -11.41 -8.61
CA TYR A 17 12.34 -12.48 -8.16
C TYR A 17 12.94 -13.26 -9.33
N THR A 18 12.13 -13.61 -10.33
CA THR A 18 12.55 -14.46 -11.46
C THR A 18 13.46 -13.73 -12.45
N ALA A 19 13.19 -12.45 -12.71
CA ALA A 19 13.96 -11.66 -13.65
C ALA A 19 15.26 -11.09 -13.05
N ARG A 20 15.50 -11.34 -11.76
CA ARG A 20 16.67 -10.86 -11.04
C ARG A 20 17.95 -11.53 -11.58
N LYS A 21 18.98 -10.72 -11.86
CA LYS A 21 20.36 -11.19 -11.99
C LYS A 21 21.02 -11.18 -10.60
N ASP A 22 22.13 -11.90 -10.42
CA ASP A 22 22.79 -12.06 -9.12
C ASP A 22 23.17 -10.75 -8.41
N GLU A 23 23.21 -9.63 -9.13
CA GLU A 23 23.60 -8.29 -8.64
C GLU A 23 22.43 -7.37 -8.25
N VAL A 24 21.17 -7.76 -8.50
CA VAL A 24 20.01 -6.89 -8.19
C VAL A 24 19.46 -7.21 -6.80
N SER A 25 19.17 -6.17 -6.02
CA SER A 25 18.72 -6.28 -4.63
C SER A 25 17.38 -7.01 -4.47
N TYR A 26 17.28 -7.80 -3.39
CA TYR A 26 16.05 -8.50 -2.97
C TYR A 26 15.00 -7.55 -2.38
N GLY A 27 15.32 -6.26 -2.22
CA GLY A 27 14.53 -5.38 -1.38
C GLY A 27 13.10 -5.17 -1.87
N PHE A 28 12.95 -4.75 -3.12
CA PHE A 28 11.65 -4.50 -3.74
C PHE A 28 10.72 -5.73 -3.77
N PRO A 29 11.13 -6.91 -4.29
CA PRO A 29 10.24 -8.07 -4.30
C PRO A 29 9.87 -8.55 -2.89
N THR A 30 10.78 -8.43 -1.92
CA THR A 30 10.48 -8.74 -0.50
C THR A 30 9.44 -7.79 0.09
N LEU A 31 9.50 -6.50 -0.27
CA LEU A 31 8.46 -5.53 0.13
C LEU A 31 7.12 -5.81 -0.55
N CYS A 32 7.12 -6.30 -1.81
CA CYS A 32 5.89 -6.76 -2.47
C CYS A 32 5.27 -7.96 -1.74
N ASP A 33 6.07 -8.95 -1.32
CA ASP A 33 5.57 -10.06 -0.50
C ASP A 33 5.05 -9.57 0.86
N LYS A 34 5.70 -8.58 1.47
CA LYS A 34 5.20 -7.94 2.68
C LYS A 34 3.86 -7.24 2.45
N MET A 35 3.70 -6.51 1.35
CA MET A 35 2.43 -5.91 0.97
C MET A 35 1.35 -6.98 0.79
N LEU A 36 1.64 -8.08 0.09
CA LEU A 36 0.72 -9.19 -0.14
C LEU A 36 0.22 -9.79 1.18
N THR A 37 1.15 -10.14 2.08
CA THR A 37 0.82 -10.74 3.39
C THR A 37 0.00 -9.79 4.26
N LEU A 38 0.32 -8.49 4.23
CA LEU A 38 -0.44 -7.46 4.94
C LEU A 38 -1.84 -7.27 4.35
N THR A 39 -2.01 -7.22 3.02
CA THR A 39 -3.33 -7.11 2.38
C THR A 39 -4.25 -8.29 2.76
N ILE A 40 -3.71 -9.51 2.79
CA ILE A 40 -4.45 -10.69 3.25
C ILE A 40 -4.81 -10.53 4.73
N SER A 41 -3.84 -10.20 5.58
CA SER A 41 -4.06 -10.09 7.02
C SER A 41 -5.07 -9.01 7.39
N ILE A 42 -5.01 -7.84 6.73
CA ILE A 42 -5.98 -6.75 6.89
C ILE A 42 -7.37 -7.24 6.52
N ARG A 43 -7.53 -7.91 5.36
CA ARG A 43 -8.82 -8.46 4.93
C ARG A 43 -9.39 -9.43 5.98
N GLU A 44 -8.59 -10.37 6.46
CA GLU A 44 -9.04 -11.35 7.45
C GLU A 44 -9.42 -10.67 8.78
N LEU A 45 -8.65 -9.70 9.26
CA LEU A 45 -8.99 -8.93 10.46
C LEU A 45 -10.32 -8.18 10.31
N LEU A 46 -10.55 -7.54 9.16
CA LEU A 46 -11.81 -6.86 8.88
C LEU A 46 -13.00 -7.83 8.84
N LEU A 47 -12.82 -9.01 8.24
CA LEU A 47 -13.85 -10.06 8.22
C LEU A 47 -14.14 -10.61 9.63
N MET A 48 -13.14 -10.59 10.52
CA MET A 48 -13.30 -10.94 11.93
C MET A 48 -13.84 -9.80 12.81
N GLY A 49 -14.10 -8.61 12.25
CA GLY A 49 -14.56 -7.44 13.01
C GLY A 49 -13.47 -6.73 13.82
N GLN A 50 -12.20 -6.96 13.48
CA GLN A 50 -11.03 -6.44 14.19
C GLN A 50 -10.47 -5.18 13.52
N ASP A 51 -11.32 -4.17 13.34
CA ASP A 51 -11.01 -2.94 12.58
C ASP A 51 -9.78 -2.20 13.09
N ASP A 52 -9.62 -2.08 14.40
CA ASP A 52 -8.50 -1.33 14.97
C ASP A 52 -7.16 -2.03 14.73
N ASN A 53 -7.15 -3.37 14.82
CA ASN A 53 -5.99 -4.18 14.47
C ASN A 53 -5.70 -4.11 12.97
N ALA A 54 -6.74 -4.09 12.13
CA ALA A 54 -6.60 -3.90 10.68
C ALA A 54 -5.98 -2.54 10.35
N LEU A 55 -6.37 -1.47 11.06
CA LEU A 55 -5.76 -0.14 10.91
C LEU A 55 -4.28 -0.13 11.34
N CYS A 56 -3.93 -0.82 12.42
CA CYS A 56 -2.51 -1.00 12.81
C CYS A 56 -1.69 -1.64 11.69
N LEU A 57 -2.20 -2.70 11.06
CA LEU A 57 -1.52 -3.32 9.92
C LEU A 57 -1.53 -2.42 8.68
N PHE A 58 -2.58 -1.63 8.49
CA PHE A 58 -2.67 -0.69 7.37
C PHE A 58 -1.58 0.37 7.42
N ARG A 59 -1.18 0.83 8.62
CA ARG A 59 0.01 1.71 8.76
C ARG A 59 1.25 1.06 8.17
N VAL A 60 1.53 -0.17 8.59
CA VAL A 60 2.73 -0.92 8.17
C VAL A 60 2.67 -1.19 6.67
N PHE A 61 1.47 -1.42 6.14
CA PHE A 61 1.23 -1.58 4.71
C PHE A 61 1.59 -0.33 3.92
N MET A 62 1.13 0.86 4.34
CA MET A 62 1.50 2.12 3.69
C MET A 62 3.02 2.34 3.71
N GLU A 63 3.67 2.06 4.85
CA GLU A 63 5.14 2.16 4.96
C GLU A 63 5.86 1.17 4.03
N ALA A 64 5.31 -0.04 3.84
CA ALA A 64 5.82 -1.01 2.88
C ALA A 64 5.67 -0.53 1.42
N CYS A 65 4.54 0.09 1.06
CA CYS A 65 4.35 0.69 -0.26
C CYS A 65 5.37 1.80 -0.53
N GLU A 66 5.56 2.71 0.42
CA GLU A 66 6.52 3.81 0.28
C GLU A 66 7.97 3.32 0.19
N LEU A 67 8.37 2.40 1.06
CA LEU A 67 9.69 1.75 0.97
C LEU A 67 9.84 1.02 -0.35
N GLY A 68 8.79 0.35 -0.83
CA GLY A 68 8.77 -0.33 -2.13
C GLY A 68 9.11 0.65 -3.24
N VAL A 69 8.39 1.76 -3.33
CA VAL A 69 8.68 2.80 -4.33
C VAL A 69 10.10 3.31 -4.19
N VAL A 70 10.53 3.74 -3.01
CA VAL A 70 11.86 4.36 -2.85
C VAL A 70 12.98 3.38 -3.16
N SER A 71 12.84 2.11 -2.77
CA SER A 71 13.82 1.06 -3.00
C SER A 71 14.08 0.75 -4.48
N LEU A 72 13.19 1.17 -5.39
CA LEU A 72 13.40 1.05 -6.83
C LEU A 72 14.38 2.08 -7.38
N PHE A 73 14.46 3.25 -6.75
CA PHE A 73 15.23 4.39 -7.24
C PHE A 73 16.52 4.61 -6.44
N GLU A 74 16.54 4.20 -5.18
CA GLU A 74 17.59 4.53 -4.22
C GLU A 74 18.10 3.23 -3.57
N ASP A 75 19.26 2.74 -4.01
CA ASP A 75 19.82 1.44 -3.57
C ASP A 75 20.02 1.38 -2.05
N ASN A 76 20.33 2.50 -1.41
CA ASN A 76 20.52 2.60 0.05
C ASN A 76 19.25 2.32 0.85
N PHE A 77 18.06 2.35 0.25
CA PHE A 77 16.81 1.92 0.90
C PHE A 77 16.64 0.41 0.90
N THR A 78 17.37 -0.31 0.04
CA THR A 78 17.41 -1.77 0.07
C THR A 78 18.33 -2.32 1.16
N GLU A 79 19.35 -1.57 1.56
CA GLU A 79 20.26 -1.91 2.68
C GLU A 79 19.48 -2.19 3.98
N TYR A 80 18.34 -1.55 4.20
CA TYR A 80 17.51 -1.80 5.39
C TYR A 80 17.09 -3.26 5.54
N ILE A 81 16.87 -3.96 4.43
CA ILE A 81 16.47 -5.37 4.43
C ILE A 81 17.66 -6.27 4.77
N GLU A 82 18.88 -5.86 4.40
CA GLU A 82 20.12 -6.55 4.75
C GLU A 82 20.54 -6.33 6.21
N LEU A 83 20.07 -5.24 6.83
CA LEU A 83 20.33 -4.91 8.23
C LEU A 83 19.47 -5.71 9.23
N GLN A 84 18.83 -6.82 8.84
CA GLN A 84 17.85 -7.56 9.65
C GLN A 84 18.37 -7.92 11.05
N ASP A 85 19.66 -8.22 11.18
CA ASP A 85 20.30 -8.62 12.43
C ASP A 85 21.06 -7.49 13.16
N ASP A 86 20.89 -6.23 12.72
CA ASP A 86 21.54 -5.05 13.34
C ASP A 86 20.52 -3.97 13.77
N PRO A 87 19.96 -4.09 14.99
CA PRO A 87 18.97 -3.14 15.51
C PRO A 87 19.47 -1.69 15.61
N VAL A 88 20.78 -1.48 15.81
CA VAL A 88 21.38 -0.15 15.96
C VAL A 88 21.38 0.57 14.62
N ASN A 89 21.83 -0.12 13.57
CA ASN A 89 21.87 0.45 12.23
C ASN A 89 20.46 0.56 11.61
N GLN A 90 19.54 -0.35 11.93
CA GLN A 90 18.12 -0.16 11.60
C GLN A 90 17.55 1.13 12.21
N LYS A 91 17.76 1.38 13.51
CA LYS A 91 17.25 2.61 14.14
C LYS A 91 17.82 3.87 13.49
N LYS A 92 19.12 3.87 13.15
CA LYS A 92 19.75 4.97 12.41
C LYS A 92 19.13 5.15 11.03
N PHE A 93 18.93 4.07 10.27
CA PHE A 93 18.24 4.10 8.99
C PHE A 93 16.85 4.75 9.12
N TRP A 94 16.01 4.25 10.03
CA TRP A 94 14.66 4.77 10.25
C TRP A 94 14.65 6.27 10.59
N SER A 95 15.48 6.68 11.55
CA SER A 95 15.54 8.07 11.98
C SER A 95 16.04 9.03 10.90
N ARG A 96 16.97 8.59 10.05
CA ARG A 96 17.53 9.39 8.97
C ARG A 96 16.61 9.46 7.77
N ASN A 97 16.07 8.32 7.35
CA ASN A 97 15.44 8.18 6.03
C ASN A 97 13.91 8.23 6.07
N ILE A 98 13.29 7.83 7.18
CA ILE A 98 11.83 7.62 7.23
C ILE A 98 11.14 8.58 8.19
N ALA A 99 11.69 8.71 9.41
CA ALA A 99 11.08 9.46 10.48
C ALA A 99 10.84 10.93 10.13
N LYS A 100 9.87 11.55 10.82
CA LYS A 100 9.53 12.99 10.67
C LYS A 100 9.16 13.40 9.24
N GLY A 101 8.70 12.45 8.43
CA GLY A 101 8.30 12.71 7.05
C GLY A 101 9.46 12.85 6.06
N ASN A 102 10.69 12.47 6.44
CA ASN A 102 11.84 12.49 5.55
C ASN A 102 11.61 11.66 4.28
N ILE A 103 10.87 10.55 4.40
CA ILE A 103 10.50 9.71 3.25
C ILE A 103 9.71 10.50 2.19
N TYR A 104 8.86 11.45 2.59
CA TYR A 104 8.08 12.26 1.64
C TYR A 104 8.94 13.21 0.82
N VAL A 105 10.10 13.63 1.35
CA VAL A 105 11.06 14.44 0.59
C VAL A 105 11.66 13.61 -0.54
N VAL A 106 11.97 12.34 -0.27
CA VAL A 106 12.51 11.40 -1.27
C VAL A 106 11.42 11.01 -2.27
N LEU A 107 10.24 10.61 -1.80
CA LEU A 107 9.09 10.29 -2.65
C LEU A 107 8.73 11.44 -3.58
N LYS A 108 8.72 12.69 -3.10
CA LYS A 108 8.44 13.85 -3.96
C LYS A 108 9.44 13.95 -5.10
N LYS A 109 10.74 13.80 -4.82
CA LYS A 109 11.80 13.81 -5.86
C LYS A 109 11.62 12.68 -6.87
N ILE A 110 11.21 11.50 -6.43
CA ILE A 110 10.91 10.36 -7.32
C ILE A 110 9.70 10.66 -8.20
N LEU A 111 8.62 11.20 -7.62
CA LEU A 111 7.43 11.57 -8.39
C LEU A 111 7.75 12.68 -9.41
N ASP A 112 8.62 13.62 -9.05
CA ASP A 112 9.14 14.63 -9.98
C ASP A 112 9.96 14.00 -11.11
N SER A 113 10.79 12.99 -10.83
CA SER A 113 11.68 12.38 -11.84
C SER A 113 10.99 11.45 -12.83
N ILE A 114 9.75 11.03 -12.54
CA ILE A 114 8.93 10.21 -13.44
C ILE A 114 7.83 10.99 -14.15
N ASP A 115 7.87 12.32 -14.10
CA ASP A 115 6.85 13.22 -14.66
C ASP A 115 5.43 12.87 -14.16
N PHE A 116 5.30 12.56 -12.87
CA PHE A 116 4.00 12.27 -12.28
C PHE A 116 3.14 13.55 -12.27
N PRO A 117 1.85 13.50 -12.66
CA PRO A 117 1.01 14.70 -12.72
C PRO A 117 1.01 15.50 -11.41
N GLU A 118 1.22 16.81 -11.49
CA GLU A 118 1.44 17.68 -10.32
C GLU A 118 0.25 17.69 -9.35
N ASP A 119 -0.96 17.68 -9.90
CA ASP A 119 -2.23 17.58 -9.19
C ASP A 119 -2.33 16.26 -8.42
N MET A 120 -1.99 15.15 -9.08
CA MET A 120 -1.99 13.82 -8.46
C MET A 120 -0.88 13.68 -7.42
N LYS A 121 0.31 14.23 -7.65
CA LYS A 121 1.46 14.17 -6.73
C LYS A 121 1.15 14.83 -5.39
N ASN A 122 0.62 16.06 -5.42
CA ASN A 122 0.29 16.79 -4.20
C ASN A 122 -0.89 16.12 -3.47
N SER A 123 -1.88 15.63 -4.23
CA SER A 123 -2.98 14.84 -3.67
C SER A 123 -2.47 13.59 -2.97
N TYR A 124 -1.64 12.78 -3.64
CA TYR A 124 -1.06 11.54 -3.12
C TYR A 124 -0.31 11.75 -1.79
N ILE A 125 0.62 12.71 -1.73
CA ILE A 125 1.39 12.99 -0.52
C ILE A 125 0.48 13.47 0.62
N ASN A 126 -0.49 14.34 0.33
CA ASN A 126 -1.40 14.87 1.34
C ASN A 126 -2.34 13.80 1.87
N VAL A 127 -2.91 12.96 0.99
CA VAL A 127 -3.76 11.83 1.36
C VAL A 127 -2.99 10.83 2.22
N HIS A 128 -1.75 10.49 1.86
CA HIS A 128 -0.89 9.63 2.70
C HIS A 128 -0.70 10.17 4.10
N ARG A 129 -0.39 11.46 4.22
CA ARG A 129 -0.20 12.11 5.53
C ARG A 129 -1.48 12.05 6.35
N GLN A 130 -2.61 12.45 5.77
CA GLN A 130 -3.92 12.42 6.44
C GLN A 130 -4.30 11.00 6.89
N ARG A 131 -4.11 9.99 6.03
CA ARG A 131 -4.35 8.58 6.37
C ARG A 131 -3.46 8.13 7.51
N LYS A 132 -2.15 8.39 7.44
CA LYS A 132 -1.23 8.00 8.51
C LYS A 132 -1.53 8.70 9.83
N ASP A 133 -1.95 9.96 9.80
CA ASP A 133 -2.37 10.70 10.98
C ASP A 133 -3.65 10.09 11.58
N TYR A 134 -4.65 9.78 10.75
CA TYR A 134 -5.86 9.07 11.17
C TYR A 134 -5.53 7.71 11.82
N ILE A 135 -4.68 6.91 11.17
CA ILE A 135 -4.30 5.57 11.62
C ILE A 135 -3.39 5.63 12.87
N SER A 136 -2.63 6.71 13.07
CA SER A 136 -1.73 6.86 14.22
C SER A 136 -2.46 6.68 15.57
N GLY A 137 -3.74 7.00 15.61
CA GLY A 137 -4.61 6.79 16.75
C GLY A 137 -4.79 5.33 17.16
N SER A 138 -4.73 4.40 16.21
CA SER A 138 -4.78 2.95 16.47
C SER A 138 -3.46 2.40 17.00
N ILE A 139 -2.34 3.06 16.70
CA ILE A 139 -1.01 2.68 17.18
C ILE A 139 -0.77 3.18 18.61
N HIS A 140 -1.25 4.40 18.91
CA HIS A 140 -0.99 5.10 20.17
C HIS A 140 -2.15 5.06 21.17
N LEU A 141 -3.18 4.25 20.91
CA LEU A 141 -4.30 4.02 21.82
C LEU A 141 -5.09 5.32 22.12
N ASN A 142 -5.88 5.77 21.14
CA ASN A 142 -6.81 6.89 21.32
C ASN A 142 -8.26 6.42 21.61
N ALA A 143 -9.15 7.36 21.97
CA ALA A 143 -10.54 7.04 22.30
C ALA A 143 -11.27 6.32 21.14
N GLY A 144 -11.00 6.69 19.88
CA GLY A 144 -11.58 6.04 18.71
C GLY A 144 -11.11 4.59 18.54
N SER A 145 -9.84 4.32 18.83
CA SER A 145 -9.25 2.97 18.81
C SER A 145 -9.88 2.06 19.86
N ILE A 146 -10.05 2.55 21.09
CA ILE A 146 -10.72 1.82 22.18
C ILE A 146 -12.15 1.44 21.77
N LEU A 147 -12.90 2.39 21.20
CA LEU A 147 -14.28 2.16 20.78
C LEU A 147 -14.36 1.15 19.63
N ARG A 148 -13.53 1.26 18.60
CA ARG A 148 -13.49 0.29 17.49
C ARG A 148 -13.07 -1.12 17.94
N GLY A 149 -12.18 -1.20 18.94
CA GLY A 149 -11.76 -2.49 19.50
C GLY A 149 -12.82 -3.14 20.40
N SER A 150 -13.70 -2.35 21.03
CA SER A 150 -14.65 -2.82 22.04
C SER A 150 -16.09 -2.95 21.54
N THR A 151 -16.48 -2.16 20.54
CA THR A 151 -17.85 -2.13 20.01
C THR A 151 -17.84 -1.88 18.51
N VAL A 152 -18.65 -2.64 17.77
CA VAL A 152 -18.72 -2.52 16.31
C VAL A 152 -20.16 -2.21 15.86
N PRO A 153 -20.38 -1.16 15.05
CA PRO A 153 -21.62 -1.01 14.31
C PRO A 153 -21.67 -2.11 13.24
N SER A 154 -22.57 -3.08 13.40
CA SER A 154 -22.56 -4.29 12.58
C SER A 154 -23.22 -4.07 11.22
N TYR A 155 -22.59 -4.60 10.16
CA TYR A 155 -23.18 -4.62 8.82
C TYR A 155 -24.46 -5.48 8.74
N ILE A 156 -24.54 -6.55 9.53
CA ILE A 156 -25.69 -7.48 9.57
C ILE A 156 -26.81 -6.91 10.46
N HIS A 157 -26.44 -6.26 11.56
CA HIS A 157 -27.39 -5.67 12.52
C HIS A 157 -27.27 -4.15 12.50
N LYS A 158 -27.77 -3.52 11.43
CA LYS A 158 -27.56 -2.09 11.10
C LYS A 158 -27.99 -1.11 12.20
N ASP A 159 -28.90 -1.50 13.08
CA ASP A 159 -29.42 -0.66 14.17
C ASP A 159 -28.74 -0.90 15.52
N TYR A 160 -27.73 -1.78 15.59
CA TYR A 160 -27.13 -2.23 16.84
C TYR A 160 -25.61 -2.09 16.86
N PHE A 161 -25.10 -1.71 18.02
CA PHE A 161 -23.69 -1.87 18.37
C PHE A 161 -23.50 -3.23 19.03
N VAL A 162 -22.54 -4.00 18.52
CA VAL A 162 -22.19 -5.30 19.10
C VAL A 162 -20.94 -5.13 19.96
N SER A 163 -21.02 -5.57 21.22
CA SER A 163 -19.89 -5.54 22.17
C SER A 163 -18.94 -6.73 22.03
N SER A 164 -19.37 -7.79 21.35
CA SER A 164 -18.51 -8.87 20.86
C SER A 164 -18.14 -8.57 19.41
N THR A 165 -16.96 -7.99 19.19
CA THR A 165 -16.52 -7.60 17.84
C THR A 165 -16.21 -8.82 16.95
N LEU A 166 -15.83 -9.95 17.56
CA LEU A 166 -15.42 -11.14 16.83
C LEU A 166 -16.56 -11.72 15.97
N GLY A 167 -16.31 -11.84 14.67
CA GLY A 167 -17.26 -12.38 13.69
C GLY A 167 -18.29 -11.37 13.19
N HIS A 168 -18.23 -10.11 13.63
CA HIS A 168 -19.11 -9.05 13.17
C HIS A 168 -18.35 -8.09 12.26
N VAL A 169 -18.63 -8.14 10.96
CA VAL A 169 -18.11 -7.14 10.01
C VAL A 169 -18.72 -5.78 10.33
N SER A 170 -17.87 -4.78 10.49
CA SER A 170 -18.29 -3.41 10.78
C SER A 170 -18.79 -2.68 9.54
N LEU A 171 -19.55 -1.61 9.75
CA LEU A 171 -19.86 -0.64 8.68
C LEU A 171 -18.62 0.11 8.16
N GLN A 172 -17.51 0.13 8.92
CA GLN A 172 -16.27 0.80 8.52
C GLN A 172 -15.32 -0.10 7.73
N ALA A 173 -15.46 -1.42 7.83
CA ALA A 173 -14.60 -2.38 7.15
C ALA A 173 -14.45 -2.11 5.63
N PRO A 174 -15.52 -1.78 4.87
CA PRO A 174 -15.38 -1.45 3.46
C PRO A 174 -14.48 -0.24 3.20
N SER A 175 -14.57 0.83 4.01
CA SER A 175 -13.76 2.04 3.78
C SER A 175 -12.30 1.83 4.16
N ILE A 176 -12.02 1.04 5.21
CA ILE A 176 -10.66 0.65 5.56
C ILE A 176 -10.04 -0.17 4.43
N TYR A 177 -10.77 -1.16 3.91
CA TYR A 177 -10.26 -2.00 2.83
C TYR A 177 -10.13 -1.24 1.51
N TYR A 178 -11.05 -0.33 1.21
CA TYR A 178 -10.94 0.58 0.08
C TYR A 178 -9.65 1.40 0.17
N GLY A 179 -9.30 1.93 1.35
CA GLY A 179 -8.01 2.58 1.58
C GLY A 179 -6.80 1.72 1.18
N VAL A 180 -6.81 0.41 1.42
CA VAL A 180 -5.74 -0.50 0.97
C VAL A 180 -5.69 -0.57 -0.56
N LEU A 181 -6.84 -0.61 -1.22
CA LEU A 181 -6.95 -0.68 -2.67
C LEU A 181 -6.48 0.62 -3.34
N ASP A 182 -6.82 1.78 -2.78
CA ASP A 182 -6.32 3.08 -3.23
C ASP A 182 -4.80 3.14 -3.17
N GLU A 183 -4.21 2.71 -2.07
CA GLU A 183 -2.75 2.69 -1.89
C GLU A 183 -2.07 1.80 -2.95
N LEU A 184 -2.65 0.63 -3.23
CA LEU A 184 -2.17 -0.23 -4.31
C LEU A 184 -2.36 0.38 -5.69
N TYR A 185 -3.44 1.15 -5.88
CA TYR A 185 -3.70 1.85 -7.13
C TYR A 185 -2.64 2.90 -7.38
N TYR A 186 -2.39 3.78 -6.42
CA TYR A 186 -1.30 4.77 -6.52
C TYR A 186 0.06 4.13 -6.67
N PHE A 187 0.35 3.08 -5.89
CA PHE A 187 1.58 2.30 -6.03
C PHE A 187 1.73 1.80 -7.47
N SER A 188 0.68 1.20 -8.04
CA SER A 188 0.71 0.72 -9.42
C SER A 188 0.92 1.84 -10.43
N LEU A 189 0.30 3.01 -10.24
CA LEU A 189 0.46 4.18 -11.12
C LEU A 189 1.92 4.63 -11.15
N VAL A 190 2.53 4.80 -9.96
CA VAL A 190 3.94 5.18 -9.82
C VAL A 190 4.84 4.19 -10.55
N LEU A 191 4.61 2.88 -10.37
CA LEU A 191 5.38 1.86 -11.07
C LEU A 191 5.20 1.96 -12.59
N THR A 192 3.98 2.00 -13.09
CA THR A 192 3.75 2.08 -14.54
C THR A 192 4.30 3.35 -15.17
N GLN A 193 4.29 4.46 -14.43
CA GLN A 193 4.87 5.72 -14.87
C GLN A 193 6.40 5.66 -14.87
N SER A 194 7.01 5.03 -13.86
CA SER A 194 8.47 4.86 -13.77
C SER A 194 9.07 4.09 -14.95
N VAL A 195 8.31 3.18 -15.56
CA VAL A 195 8.72 2.45 -16.77
C VAL A 195 8.81 3.35 -18.00
N ARG A 196 8.02 4.43 -18.02
CA ARG A 196 7.95 5.39 -19.14
C ARG A 196 8.89 6.57 -18.97
N ALA A 197 9.45 6.74 -17.77
CA ALA A 197 10.36 7.83 -17.45
C ALA A 197 11.72 7.64 -18.15
N GLU A 198 12.42 8.74 -18.42
CA GLU A 198 13.78 8.70 -18.96
C GLU A 198 14.75 7.98 -17.99
N ASN A 199 14.54 8.17 -16.69
CA ASN A 199 15.31 7.52 -15.63
C ASN A 199 14.59 6.27 -15.12
N ILE A 200 14.59 5.20 -15.94
CA ILE A 200 14.02 3.91 -15.56
C ILE A 200 14.79 3.37 -14.33
N PRO A 201 14.08 2.97 -13.25
CA PRO A 201 14.64 2.26 -12.10
C PRO A 201 15.59 1.13 -12.50
N ASN A 202 16.68 0.93 -11.77
CA ASN A 202 17.68 -0.10 -12.08
C ASN A 202 17.04 -1.48 -12.25
N LEU A 203 16.14 -1.85 -11.33
CA LEU A 203 15.37 -3.10 -11.40
C LEU A 203 14.62 -3.25 -12.74
N PHE A 204 13.98 -2.19 -13.23
CA PHE A 204 13.17 -2.23 -14.44
C PHE A 204 14.00 -2.14 -15.73
N ARG A 205 15.17 -1.48 -15.66
CA ARG A 205 16.13 -1.43 -16.78
C ARG A 205 16.62 -2.83 -17.15
N ASP A 206 16.99 -3.62 -16.14
CA ASP A 206 17.48 -5.00 -16.34
C ASP A 206 16.38 -5.99 -16.74
N MET A 207 15.14 -5.66 -16.38
CA MET A 207 13.96 -6.48 -16.64
C MET A 207 13.35 -6.24 -18.04
N ALA A 208 13.60 -5.10 -18.70
CA ALA A 208 12.91 -4.69 -19.93
C ALA A 208 12.98 -5.72 -21.08
N GLU A 209 14.05 -6.52 -21.14
CA GLU A 209 14.26 -7.55 -22.16
C GLU A 209 13.56 -8.88 -21.83
N HIS A 210 13.07 -9.07 -20.60
CA HIS A 210 12.45 -10.31 -20.16
C HIS A 210 10.92 -10.31 -20.33
N ASN A 211 10.37 -11.46 -20.74
CA ASN A 211 8.91 -11.67 -20.79
C ASN A 211 8.23 -11.47 -19.42
N GLU A 212 8.95 -11.77 -18.33
CA GLU A 212 8.45 -11.63 -16.96
C GLU A 212 8.12 -10.18 -16.60
N TYR A 213 8.94 -9.24 -17.08
CA TYR A 213 8.68 -7.82 -16.91
C TYR A 213 7.40 -7.37 -17.59
N ARG A 214 7.21 -7.77 -18.85
CA ARG A 214 5.99 -7.46 -19.60
C ARG A 214 4.76 -8.00 -18.88
N PHE A 215 4.88 -9.16 -18.24
CA PHE A 215 3.80 -9.75 -17.47
C PHE A 215 3.51 -8.97 -16.17
N ALA A 216 4.54 -8.55 -15.44
CA ALA A 216 4.40 -7.68 -14.27
C ALA A 216 3.71 -6.36 -14.64
N ILE A 217 4.17 -5.67 -15.69
CA ILE A 217 3.55 -4.41 -16.14
C ILE A 217 2.10 -4.61 -16.58
N LYS A 218 1.79 -5.71 -17.28
CA LYS A 218 0.40 -6.05 -17.64
C LYS A 218 -0.49 -6.24 -16.41
N SER A 219 0.02 -6.88 -15.35
CA SER A 219 -0.76 -7.06 -14.12
C SER A 219 -1.06 -5.73 -13.42
N LEU A 220 -0.14 -4.76 -13.46
CA LEU A 220 -0.35 -3.41 -12.94
C LEU A 220 -1.44 -2.69 -13.74
N LEU A 221 -1.32 -2.67 -15.07
CA LEU A 221 -2.30 -2.03 -15.95
C LEU A 221 -3.69 -2.67 -15.83
N TYR A 222 -3.76 -4.00 -15.73
CA TYR A 222 -5.01 -4.72 -15.51
C TYR A 222 -5.67 -4.32 -14.17
N PHE A 223 -4.88 -4.23 -13.10
CA PHE A 223 -5.42 -3.78 -11.81
C PHE A 223 -5.94 -2.34 -11.86
N GLN A 224 -5.20 -1.43 -12.49
CA GLN A 224 -5.64 -0.03 -12.67
C GLN A 224 -6.99 0.05 -13.41
N GLU A 225 -7.14 -0.73 -14.49
CA GLU A 225 -8.39 -0.77 -15.25
C GLU A 225 -9.56 -1.30 -14.41
N VAL A 226 -9.36 -2.38 -13.65
CA VAL A 226 -10.38 -2.95 -12.76
C VAL A 226 -10.71 -1.99 -11.61
N TYR A 227 -9.70 -1.27 -11.09
CA TYR A 227 -9.87 -0.26 -10.05
C TYR A 227 -10.78 0.87 -10.52
N ASN A 228 -10.47 1.49 -11.67
CA ASN A 228 -11.24 2.62 -12.19
C ASN A 228 -12.71 2.23 -12.44
N ARG A 229 -12.95 1.05 -13.04
CA ARG A 229 -14.34 0.56 -13.27
C ARG A 229 -15.15 0.36 -12.00
N PHE A 230 -14.50 0.05 -10.88
CA PHE A 230 -15.18 -0.10 -9.60
C PHE A 230 -15.36 1.24 -8.90
N ASP A 231 -14.40 2.14 -9.02
CA ASP A 231 -14.49 3.49 -8.47
C ASP A 231 -15.65 4.26 -9.11
N ASP A 232 -15.76 4.22 -10.45
CA ASP A 232 -16.88 4.78 -11.20
C ASP A 232 -18.23 4.26 -10.67
N ARG A 233 -18.32 2.96 -10.38
CA ARG A 233 -19.53 2.34 -9.81
C ARG A 233 -19.85 2.80 -8.39
N ILE A 234 -18.83 3.07 -7.56
CA ILE A 234 -19.05 3.63 -6.23
C ILE A 234 -19.63 5.03 -6.34
N VAL A 235 -19.08 5.86 -7.24
CA VAL A 235 -19.57 7.22 -7.47
C VAL A 235 -21.04 7.17 -7.93
N GLU A 236 -21.37 6.32 -8.90
CA GLU A 236 -22.74 6.13 -9.37
C GLU A 236 -23.71 5.74 -8.23
N LEU A 237 -23.31 4.81 -7.35
CA LEU A 237 -24.13 4.38 -6.21
C LEU A 237 -24.35 5.50 -5.18
N ILE A 238 -23.33 6.31 -4.91
CA ILE A 238 -23.43 7.44 -3.98
C ILE A 238 -24.35 8.53 -4.53
N GLU A 239 -24.35 8.74 -5.85
CA GLU A 239 -25.22 9.71 -6.50
C GLU A 239 -26.68 9.24 -6.55
N THR A 240 -26.93 7.94 -6.75
CA THR A 240 -28.30 7.38 -6.74
C THR A 240 -28.94 7.32 -5.35
N ASP A 241 -28.17 7.13 -4.28
CA ASP A 241 -28.69 7.14 -2.89
C ASP A 241 -29.03 8.56 -2.37
N ARG A 242 -28.76 9.62 -3.15
CA ARG A 242 -29.07 11.02 -2.81
C ARG A 242 -30.36 11.55 -3.44
N GLU A 243 -31.00 10.78 -4.32
CA GLU A 243 -32.30 11.08 -4.94
C GLU A 243 -33.46 10.43 -4.16
#